data_AF-A0A5D0VIP8-F1
#
_entry.id   AF-A0A5D0VIP8-F1
#
_cell.length_a   1.000
_cell.length_b   1.000
_cell.length_c   1.000
_cell.angle_alpha   90.00
_cell.angle_beta   90.00
_cell.angle_gamma   90.00
#
_symmetry.space_group_name_H-M   'P 1'
#
loop_
_entity.id
_entity.type
_entity.pdbx_description
1 polymer ?
#
loop_
_entity_poly.entity_id
_entity_poly.type
_entity_poly.pdbx_seq_one_letter_code
_entity_poly.pdbx_strand_id
1 'polypeptide(L)'
;MNGLKNEIEEASARVAHLRIKAERPGSRLEDEFALEKARNRLLTLELRQMKRGGGEPKSPTRPVTANTFSKRTKSEYRIGSARERAEVAFKALQDGKVRLEERKKGDS
;
A
#
# COMPACT_ATOMS: atom_id res chain seq x y z
N MET A 1 13.70 5.01 25.26
CA MET A 1 13.00 3.99 24.46
C MET A 1 11.47 4.17 24.40
N ASN A 2 10.85 5.13 25.11
CA ASN A 2 9.38 5.21 25.24
C ASN A 2 8.67 6.30 24.42
N GLY A 3 9.39 7.25 23.81
CA GLY A 3 8.77 8.38 23.11
C GLY A 3 7.77 7.97 22.02
N LEU A 4 8.13 7.00 21.18
CA LEU A 4 7.26 6.55 20.09
C LEU A 4 6.03 5.77 20.59
N LYS A 5 6.16 5.04 21.71
CA LYS A 5 5.01 4.38 22.35
C LYS A 5 4.03 5.41 22.90
N ASN A 6 4.55 6.45 23.56
CA ASN A 6 3.73 7.55 24.07
C ASN A 6 3.04 8.32 22.93
N GLU A 7 3.73 8.55 21.81
CA GLU A 7 3.13 9.18 20.61
C GLU A 7 1.98 8.33 20.02
N ILE A 8 2.11 7.00 20.02
CA ILE A 8 1.04 6.08 19.58
C ILE A 8 -0.14 6.15 20.53
N GLU A 9 0.10 6.08 21.84
CA GLU A 9 -0.94 6.15 22.86
C GLU A 9 -1.72 7.47 22.77
N GLU A 10 -1.01 8.59 22.63
CA GLU A 10 -1.64 9.91 22.45
C GLU A 10 -2.45 9.99 21.15
N ALA A 11 -1.91 9.47 20.04
CA ALA A 11 -2.64 9.42 18.77
C ALA A 11 -3.89 8.54 18.87
N SER A 12 -3.83 7.43 19.59
CA SER A 12 -4.97 6.54 19.84
C SER A 12 -6.08 7.23 20.64
N ALA A 13 -5.71 7.98 21.68
CA ALA A 13 -6.66 8.76 22.49
C ALA A 13 -7.34 9.84 21.65
N ARG A 14 -6.59 10.52 20.77
CA ARG A 14 -7.15 11.51 19.83
C ARG A 14 -8.14 10.88 18.84
N VAL A 15 -7.86 9.69 18.32
CA VAL A 15 -8.80 8.95 17.47
C VAL A 15 -10.07 8.61 18.22
N ALA A 16 -9.97 8.09 19.45
CA ALA A 16 -11.14 7.77 20.27
C ALA A 16 -12.02 8.99 20.52
N HIS A 17 -11.42 10.13 20.86
CA HIS A 17 -12.15 11.38 21.09
C HIS A 17 -12.82 11.91 19.80
N LEU A 18 -12.12 11.91 18.67
CA LEU A 18 -12.69 12.37 17.39
C LEU A 18 -13.77 11.42 16.86
N ARG A 19 -13.67 10.12 17.16
CA ARG A 19 -14.69 9.14 16.81
C ARG A 19 -16.02 9.47 17.47
N ILE A 20 -16.00 9.75 18.77
CA ILE A 20 -17.20 10.17 19.51
C ILE A 20 -17.79 11.45 18.92
N LYS A 21 -16.96 12.40 18.46
CA LYS A 21 -17.43 13.63 17.82
C LYS A 21 -18.08 13.39 16.45
N ALA A 22 -17.45 12.57 15.61
CA ALA A 22 -17.93 12.28 14.27
C ALA A 22 -19.15 11.33 14.25
N GLU A 23 -19.38 10.54 15.30
CA GLU A 23 -20.57 9.68 15.42
C GLU A 23 -21.81 10.45 15.93
N ARG A 24 -21.68 11.74 16.29
CA ARG A 24 -22.83 12.54 16.74
C ARG A 24 -23.77 12.86 15.58
N PRO A 25 -25.10 12.75 15.78
CA PRO A 25 -26.07 13.20 14.79
C PRO A 25 -25.84 14.68 14.47
N GLY A 26 -25.70 15.01 13.18
CA GLY A 26 -25.39 16.37 12.73
C GLY A 26 -23.92 16.76 12.85
N SER A 27 -23.01 15.80 13.04
CA SER A 27 -21.57 16.02 12.88
C SER A 27 -21.29 16.60 11.51
N ARG A 28 -20.35 17.56 11.46
CA ARG A 28 -20.01 18.18 10.19
C ARG A 28 -18.98 17.32 9.45
N LEU A 29 -18.89 17.48 8.14
CA LEU A 29 -17.89 16.79 7.31
C LEU A 29 -16.45 17.05 7.83
N GLU A 30 -16.22 18.21 8.43
CA GLU A 30 -14.94 18.57 9.05
C GLU A 30 -14.56 17.66 10.23
N ASP A 31 -15.54 17.17 11.00
CA ASP A 31 -15.29 16.26 12.13
C ASP A 31 -14.88 14.86 11.63
N GLU A 32 -15.51 14.39 10.55
CA GLU A 32 -15.13 13.14 9.86
C GLU A 32 -13.72 13.25 9.27
N PHE A 33 -13.41 14.37 8.62
CA PHE A 33 -12.07 14.62 8.08
C PHE A 33 -11.01 14.68 9.18
N ALA A 34 -11.32 15.30 10.32
CA ALA A 34 -10.44 15.33 11.47
C ALA A 34 -10.18 13.92 12.02
N LEU A 35 -11.22 13.09 12.13
CA LEU A 35 -11.10 11.69 12.53
C LEU A 35 -10.20 10.91 11.57
N GLU A 36 -10.40 11.07 10.27
CA GLU A 36 -9.61 10.37 9.25
C GLU A 36 -8.13 10.80 9.28
N LYS A 37 -7.88 12.10 9.48
CA LYS A 37 -6.51 12.62 9.68
C LYS A 37 -5.84 12.01 10.93
N ALA A 38 -6.58 11.85 12.02
CA ALA A 38 -6.06 11.23 13.24
C ALA A 38 -5.79 9.73 13.06
N ARG A 39 -6.66 9.00 12.35
CA ARG A 39 -6.44 7.58 12.00
C ARG A 39 -5.18 7.41 11.17
N ASN A 40 -4.99 8.23 10.15
CA ASN A 40 -3.80 8.22 9.31
C ASN A 40 -2.51 8.51 10.11
N ARG A 41 -2.59 9.43 11.09
CA ARG A 41 -1.45 9.70 11.99
C ARG A 41 -1.12 8.48 12.86
N LEU A 42 -2.12 7.84 13.46
CA LEU A 42 -1.94 6.63 14.26
C LEU A 42 -1.28 5.51 13.44
N LEU A 43 -1.84 5.20 12.26
CA LEU A 43 -1.31 4.18 11.35
C LEU A 43 0.16 4.46 10.97
N THR A 44 0.49 5.72 10.70
CA THR A 44 1.88 6.12 10.37
C THR A 44 2.85 5.82 11.51
N LEU A 45 2.42 6.06 12.75
CA LEU A 45 3.25 5.79 13.93
C LEU A 45 3.39 4.28 14.19
N GLU A 46 2.32 3.51 14.03
CA GLU A 46 2.34 2.04 14.13
C GLU A 46 3.27 1.42 13.07
N LEU A 47 3.19 1.88 11.82
CA LEU A 47 4.11 1.47 10.75
C LEU A 47 5.57 1.80 11.09
N ARG A 48 5.81 2.96 11.71
CA ARG A 48 7.15 3.36 12.16
C ARG A 48 7.63 2.47 13.32
N GLN A 49 6.75 2.11 14.25
CA GLN A 49 7.07 1.17 15.34
C GLN A 49 7.46 -0.20 14.78
N MET A 50 6.66 -0.74 13.85
CA MET A 50 6.93 -2.02 13.20
C MET A 50 8.26 -2.00 12.43
N LYS A 51 8.57 -0.92 11.70
CA LYS A 51 9.87 -0.76 11.03
C LYS A 51 11.04 -0.72 12.00
N ARG A 52 10.86 -0.12 13.19
CA ARG A 52 11.90 -0.09 14.24
C ARG A 52 12.07 -1.41 14.97
N GLY A 53 11.00 -2.20 15.09
CA GLY A 53 11.03 -3.56 15.65
C GLY A 53 11.39 -4.65 14.64
N GLY A 54 11.51 -4.32 13.36
CA GLY A 54 11.78 -5.25 12.25
C GLY A 54 13.25 -5.46 11.91
N GLY A 55 14.16 -5.11 12.82
CA GLY A 55 15.57 -5.49 12.73
C GLY A 55 15.84 -6.69 13.62
N GLU A 56 15.46 -7.89 13.16
CA GLU A 56 16.08 -9.21 13.43
C GLU A 56 15.00 -10.32 13.23
N PRO A 57 15.19 -11.26 12.28
CA PRO A 57 14.31 -12.41 12.16
C PRO A 57 14.67 -13.39 13.28
N LYS A 58 13.95 -13.37 14.40
CA LYS A 58 13.93 -14.53 15.28
C LYS A 58 13.10 -15.61 14.60
N SER A 59 13.79 -16.47 13.86
CA SER A 59 13.31 -17.80 13.54
C SER A 59 12.99 -18.54 14.85
N PRO A 60 11.82 -19.18 14.90
CA PRO A 60 11.79 -20.53 15.42
C PRO A 60 11.33 -21.44 14.28
N THR A 61 12.15 -22.45 14.02
CA THR A 61 11.87 -23.65 13.25
C THR A 61 10.39 -24.02 13.31
N ARG A 62 9.70 -23.94 12.17
CA ARG A 62 8.40 -24.59 12.00
C ARG A 62 8.41 -25.31 10.66
N PRO A 63 8.18 -26.64 10.62
CA PRO A 63 8.28 -27.41 9.40
C PRO A 63 7.23 -26.94 8.40
N VAL A 64 7.71 -26.80 7.16
CA VAL A 64 7.00 -26.35 5.98
C VAL A 64 5.88 -27.33 5.65
N THR A 65 4.63 -26.98 5.95
CA THR A 65 3.50 -27.50 5.18
C THR A 65 3.26 -26.55 4.02
N ALA A 66 3.56 -27.05 2.83
CA ALA A 66 3.37 -26.40 1.56
C ALA A 66 1.97 -25.77 1.44
N ASN A 67 1.91 -24.48 1.14
CA ASN A 67 0.86 -23.97 0.27
C ASN A 67 1.38 -22.79 -0.54
N THR A 68 1.39 -23.01 -1.84
CA THR A 68 1.91 -22.14 -2.89
C THR A 68 1.09 -20.86 -3.01
N PHE A 69 1.49 -19.79 -2.32
CA PHE A 69 1.00 -18.46 -2.64
C PHE A 69 2.02 -17.72 -3.49
N SER A 70 1.68 -17.70 -4.78
CA SER A 70 2.13 -16.84 -5.88
C SER A 70 3.17 -15.78 -5.54
N LYS A 71 4.34 -15.91 -6.18
CA LYS A 71 5.41 -14.92 -6.21
C LYS A 71 4.82 -13.57 -6.64
N ARG A 72 4.61 -12.64 -5.70
CA ARG A 72 4.43 -11.22 -6.04
C ARG A 72 5.73 -10.73 -6.67
N THR A 73 5.77 -10.67 -8.00
CA THR A 73 6.83 -9.98 -8.73
C THR A 73 6.62 -8.49 -8.51
N LYS A 74 7.34 -7.95 -7.53
CA LYS A 74 7.42 -6.51 -7.30
C LYS A 74 8.17 -5.90 -8.49
N SER A 75 7.46 -5.52 -9.55
CA SER A 75 8.09 -4.78 -10.64
C SER A 75 8.42 -3.39 -10.13
N GLU A 76 9.70 -3.04 -10.15
CA GLU A 76 10.17 -1.67 -9.93
C GLU A 76 9.67 -0.80 -11.07
N TYR A 77 8.45 -0.26 -10.95
CA TYR A 77 7.98 0.80 -11.83
C TYR A 77 8.79 2.06 -11.50
N ARG A 78 9.86 2.30 -12.26
CA ARG A 78 10.52 3.60 -12.30
C ARG A 78 9.50 4.61 -12.79
N ILE A 79 9.23 5.64 -12.00
CA ILE A 79 8.29 6.71 -12.33
C ILE A 79 8.95 7.57 -13.41
N GLY A 80 8.85 7.13 -14.66
CA GLY A 80 9.27 7.90 -15.84
C GLY A 80 8.34 9.09 -16.07
N SER A 81 8.84 10.08 -16.81
CA SER A 81 8.03 11.24 -17.23
C SER A 81 6.79 10.79 -18.02
N ALA A 82 5.74 11.63 -18.06
CA ALA A 82 4.52 11.32 -18.82
C ALA A 82 4.81 10.93 -20.28
N ARG A 83 5.81 11.57 -20.90
CA ARG A 83 6.30 11.25 -22.24
C ARG A 83 6.87 9.84 -22.34
N GLU A 84 7.73 9.47 -21.41
CA GLU A 84 8.39 8.15 -21.39
C GLU A 84 7.38 7.02 -21.19
N ARG A 85 6.36 7.25 -20.36
CA ARG A 85 5.23 6.32 -20.20
C ARG A 85 4.41 6.16 -21.49
N ALA A 86 4.20 7.25 -22.22
CA ALA A 86 3.48 7.22 -23.49
C ALA A 86 4.27 6.46 -24.57
N GLU A 87 5.59 6.68 -24.67
CA GLU A 87 6.46 5.98 -25.62
C GLU A 87 6.53 4.46 -25.35
N VAL A 88 6.63 4.06 -24.08
CA VAL A 88 6.60 2.63 -23.68
C VAL A 88 5.25 1.99 -24.00
N ALA A 89 4.13 2.65 -23.67
CA ALA A 89 2.79 2.14 -23.96
C ALA A 89 2.54 2.02 -25.48
N PHE A 90 3.02 2.98 -26.26
CA PHE A 90 2.90 2.97 -27.72
C PHE A 90 3.73 1.84 -28.35
N LYS A 91 4.95 1.62 -27.87
CA LYS A 91 5.79 0.50 -28.33
C LYS A 91 5.17 -0.86 -28.01
N ALA A 92 4.61 -1.03 -26.81
CA ALA A 92 3.89 -2.25 -26.43
C ALA A 92 2.66 -2.53 -27.32
N LEU A 93 1.95 -1.48 -27.76
CA LEU A 93 0.84 -1.59 -28.72
C LEU A 93 1.32 -1.99 -30.12
N GLN A 94 2.48 -1.50 -30.56
CA GLN A 94 3.07 -1.93 -31.83
C GLN A 94 3.50 -3.39 -31.78
N ASP A 95 4.19 -3.81 -30.71
CA ASP A 95 4.65 -5.19 -30.53
C ASP A 95 3.45 -6.17 -30.40
N GLY A 96 2.35 -5.73 -29.77
CA GLY A 96 1.10 -6.47 -29.70
C GLY A 96 0.40 -6.64 -31.06
N LYS A 97 0.49 -5.64 -31.95
CA LYS A 97 -0.01 -5.73 -33.34
C LYS A 97 0.84 -6.68 -34.19
N VAL A 98 2.17 -6.69 -34.01
CA VAL A 98 3.06 -7.62 -34.74
C VAL A 98 2.75 -9.07 -34.39
N ARG A 99 2.50 -9.39 -33.10
CA ARG A 99 2.14 -10.75 -32.66
C ARG A 99 0.75 -11.24 -33.11
N LEU A 100 -0.17 -10.32 -33.39
CA LEU A 100 -1.52 -10.66 -33.89
C LEU A 100 -1.52 -10.88 -35.42
N GLU A 101 -0.68 -10.17 -36.16
CA GLU A 101 -0.52 -10.36 -37.61
C GLU A 101 0.23 -11.65 -37.96
N GLU A 102 1.21 -12.07 -37.15
CA GLU A 102 1.92 -13.35 -37.35
C GLU A 102 1.00 -14.58 -37.20
N ARG A 103 -0.08 -14.48 -36.40
CA ARG A 103 -1.06 -15.56 -36.24
C ARG A 103 -2.07 -15.65 -37.38
N LYS A 104 -2.18 -14.64 -38.24
CA LYS A 104 -3.11 -14.65 -39.39
C LYS A 104 -2.49 -15.16 -40.69
N LYS A 105 -1.17 -15.32 -40.76
CA LYS A 105 -0.48 -15.87 -41.95
C LYS A 105 -0.23 -17.37 -41.90
N GLY A 106 -0.65 -18.06 -40.84
CA GLY A 106 -0.41 -19.50 -40.63
C GLY A 106 -1.56 -20.43 -41.01
N ASP A 107 -2.71 -19.91 -41.43
CA ASP A 107 -3.86 -20.71 -41.91
C ASP A 107 -4.29 -20.20 -43.28
N SER A 108 -3.62 -20.65 -44.33
CA SER A 108 -4.12 -20.71 -45.72
C SER A 108 -3.35 -21.78 -46.48
#